data_AF-A0A350G0W2-F1
#
_entry.id   AF-A0A350G0W2-F1
#
_cell.length_a   1.000
_cell.length_b   1.000
_cell.length_c   1.000
_cell.angle_alpha   90.00
_cell.angle_beta   90.00
_cell.angle_gamma   90.00
#
_symmetry.space_group_name_H-M   'P 1'
#
loop_
_entity.id
_entity.type
_entity.pdbx_description
1 polymer ?
#
loop_
_entity_poly.entity_id
_entity_poly.type
_entity_poly.pdbx_seq_one_letter_code
_entity_poly.pdbx_strand_id
1 'polypeptide(L)' 'RGELMKRAGESNPGGMAAILGVDIPTLDKVCKDASTANEIVQVANDNCPGQVVISGHIPALERAMEGAKAAG' A
#
# COMPACT_ATOMS: atom_id res chain seq x y z
N ARG A 1 -15.99 -17.47 3.01
CA ARG A 1 -15.14 -16.36 2.49
C ARG A 1 -14.31 -15.73 3.61
N GLY A 2 -14.91 -15.24 4.70
CA GLY A 2 -14.17 -14.60 5.79
C GLY A 2 -13.09 -15.47 6.45
N GLU A 3 -13.33 -16.77 6.63
CA GLU A 3 -12.34 -17.68 7.23
C GLU A 3 -11.07 -17.86 6.36
N LEU A 4 -11.23 -17.89 5.04
CA LEU A 4 -10.10 -17.94 4.10
C LEU A 4 -9.31 -16.62 4.12
N MET A 5 -9.99 -15.48 4.22
CA MET A 5 -9.32 -14.18 4.35
C MET A 5 -8.57 -14.04 5.70
N LYS A 6 -9.17 -14.55 6.79
CA LYS A 6 -8.53 -14.60 8.11
C LYS A 6 -7.24 -15.43 8.07
N ARG A 7 -7.30 -16.66 7.53
CA ARG A 7 -6.12 -17.53 7.40
C ARG A 7 -5.03 -16.92 6.51
N ALA A 8 -5.42 -16.27 5.41
CA ALA A 8 -4.48 -15.58 4.53
C ALA A 8 -3.77 -14.42 5.24
N GLY A 9 -4.50 -13.61 6.01
CA GLY A 9 -3.91 -12.52 6.82
C GLY A 9 -3.07 -13.00 8.00
N GLU A 10 -3.39 -14.15 8.59
CA GLU A 10 -2.54 -14.78 9.63
C GLU A 10 -1.24 -15.33 9.04
N SER A 11 -1.29 -15.89 7.83
CA SER A 11 -0.13 -16.46 7.15
C SER A 11 0.77 -15.40 6.52
N ASN A 12 0.17 -14.29 6.07
CA ASN A 12 0.86 -13.18 5.40
C ASN A 12 0.35 -11.86 6.00
N PRO A 13 0.88 -11.46 7.18
CA PRO A 13 0.47 -10.23 7.82
C PRO A 13 0.79 -9.02 6.92
N GLY A 14 -0.25 -8.24 6.64
CA GLY A 14 -0.17 -7.03 5.84
C GLY A 14 -0.92 -5.88 6.49
N GLY A 15 -0.72 -4.68 5.97
CA GLY A 15 -1.35 -3.45 6.43
C GLY A 15 -1.98 -2.66 5.30
N MET A 16 -2.67 -1.58 5.69
CA MET A 16 -3.23 -0.58 4.78
C MET A 16 -2.92 0.82 5.29
N ALA A 17 -2.65 1.75 4.39
CA ALA A 17 -2.45 3.16 4.69
C ALA A 17 -3.25 4.03 3.73
N ALA A 18 -3.91 5.06 4.26
CA ALA A 18 -4.56 6.09 3.45
C ALA A 18 -3.56 7.22 3.17
N ILE A 19 -3.39 7.56 1.90
CA ILE A 19 -2.50 8.59 1.41
C ILE A 19 -3.36 9.74 0.88
N LEU A 20 -3.05 10.95 1.32
CA LEU A 20 -3.79 12.17 0.99
C LEU A 20 -2.91 13.09 0.15
N GLY A 21 -3.49 13.71 -0.87
CA GLY A 21 -2.82 14.77 -1.65
C GLY A 21 -1.77 14.29 -2.66
N VAL A 22 -1.55 12.99 -2.78
CA VAL A 22 -0.68 12.38 -3.80
C VAL A 22 -1.55 11.75 -4.88
N ASP A 23 -1.23 12.00 -6.15
CA ASP A 23 -1.96 11.40 -7.27
C ASP A 23 -1.63 9.91 -7.46
N ILE A 24 -2.54 9.18 -8.12
CA ILE A 24 -2.41 7.74 -8.35
C ILE A 24 -1.14 7.40 -9.15
N PRO A 25 -0.80 8.08 -10.27
CA PRO A 25 0.42 7.73 -11.02
C PRO A 25 1.70 7.86 -10.21
N THR A 26 1.80 8.89 -9.35
CA THR A 26 2.94 9.06 -8.44
C THR A 26 2.94 7.97 -7.38
N LEU A 27 1.78 7.66 -6.81
CA LEU A 27 1.66 6.66 -5.77
C LEU A 27 1.93 5.23 -6.28
N ASP A 28 1.54 4.92 -7.52
CA ASP A 28 1.88 3.66 -8.19
C ASP A 28 3.40 3.52 -8.34
N LYS A 29 4.09 4.59 -8.73
CA LYS A 29 5.55 4.58 -8.80
C LYS A 29 6.17 4.38 -7.42
N VAL A 30 5.71 5.11 -6.41
CA VAL A 30 6.16 4.94 -5.01
C VAL A 30 5.97 3.50 -4.54
N CYS A 31 4.80 2.89 -4.81
CA CYS A 31 4.53 1.51 -4.44
C CYS A 31 5.46 0.53 -5.16
N LYS A 32 5.73 0.76 -6.44
CA LYS A 32 6.65 -0.06 -7.23
C LYS A 32 8.09 0.02 -6.71
N ASP A 33 8.55 1.22 -6.40
CA ASP A 33 9.91 1.47 -5.88
C ASP A 33 10.08 0.94 -4.45
N ALA A 34 9.01 0.95 -3.64
CA ALA A 34 8.99 0.40 -2.28
C ALA A 34 8.86 -1.13 -2.24
N SER A 35 8.42 -1.75 -3.33
CA SER A 35 8.24 -3.20 -3.45
C SER A 35 9.54 -3.92 -3.80
N THR A 36 9.66 -5.16 -3.34
CA THR A 36 10.75 -6.10 -3.70
C THR A 36 10.16 -7.42 -4.19
N ALA A 37 11.01 -8.38 -4.58
CA ALA A 37 10.55 -9.71 -4.98
C ALA A 37 9.75 -10.45 -3.88
N ASN A 38 9.98 -10.13 -2.60
CA ASN A 38 9.38 -10.82 -1.46
C ASN A 38 8.40 -9.95 -0.65
N GLU A 39 8.38 -8.63 -0.89
CA GLU A 39 7.57 -7.68 -0.13
C GLU A 39 6.89 -6.74 -1.10
N ILE A 40 5.57 -6.88 -1.23
CA ILE A 40 4.77 -6.09 -2.17
C ILE A 40 3.91 -5.09 -1.42
N VAL A 41 3.81 -3.88 -1.97
CA VAL A 41 2.81 -2.85 -1.65
C VAL A 41 2.22 -2.31 -2.95
N GLN A 42 0.93 -2.01 -2.96
CA GLN A 42 0.22 -1.54 -4.14
C GLN A 42 -0.95 -0.64 -3.76
N VAL A 43 -1.41 0.17 -4.71
CA VAL A 43 -2.70 0.85 -4.60
C VAL A 43 -3.81 -0.20 -4.49
N ALA A 44 -4.60 -0.08 -3.43
CA ALA A 44 -5.71 -0.96 -3.12
C ALA A 44 -7.04 -0.33 -3.51
N ASN A 45 -7.18 0.99 -3.29
CA ASN A 45 -8.44 1.69 -3.47
C ASN A 45 -8.21 3.16 -3.85
N ASP A 46 -8.89 3.64 -4.89
CA ASP A 46 -9.10 5.07 -5.14
C ASP A 46 -10.43 5.43 -4.47
N ASN A 47 -10.38 6.00 -3.27
CA ASN A 47 -11.57 6.21 -2.46
C ASN A 47 -12.33 7.46 -2.89
N CYS A 48 -11.61 8.57 -3.08
CA CYS A 48 -12.17 9.83 -3.54
C CYS A 48 -11.06 10.72 -4.09
N PRO A 49 -11.38 11.81 -4.81
CA PRO A 49 -10.38 12.74 -5.32
C PRO A 49 -9.43 13.21 -4.22
N GLY A 50 -8.14 12.87 -4.36
CA GLY A 50 -7.09 13.22 -3.40
C GLY A 50 -6.92 12.26 -2.21
N GLN A 51 -7.64 11.13 -2.16
CA GLN A 51 -7.43 10.07 -1.17
C GLN A 51 -7.32 8.70 -1.84
N VAL A 52 -6.13 8.11 -1.73
CA VAL A 52 -5.82 6.78 -2.27
C VAL A 52 -5.33 5.89 -1.14
N VAL A 53 -5.79 4.65 -1.10
CA VAL A 53 -5.37 3.64 -0.11
C VAL A 53 -4.35 2.73 -0.75
N ILE A 54 -3.23 2.49 -0.06
CA ILE A 54 -2.24 1.47 -0.41
C ILE A 54 -2.31 0.32 0.60
N SER A 55 -2.02 -0.89 0.15
CA SER A 55 -2.00 -2.09 0.99
C SER A 55 -0.85 -3.00 0.60
N GLY A 56 -0.32 -3.74 1.58
CA GLY A 56 0.80 -4.64 1.31
C GLY A 56 1.46 -5.19 2.57
N HIS A 57 2.65 -5.75 2.37
CA HIS A 57 3.52 -6.22 3.44
C HIS A 57 3.98 -5.03 4.28
N ILE A 58 4.02 -5.20 5.61
CA ILE A 58 4.36 -4.11 6.55
C ILE A 58 5.65 -3.38 6.14
N PRO A 59 6.78 -4.05 5.85
CA PRO A 59 8.02 -3.33 5.51
C PRO A 59 7.94 -2.56 4.19
N ALA A 60 7.24 -3.09 3.18
CA ALA A 60 7.02 -2.38 1.92
C ALA A 60 6.06 -1.20 2.10
N LEU A 61 5.04 -1.36 2.93
CA LEU A 61 4.08 -0.32 3.28
C LEU A 61 4.77 0.85 3.98
N GLU A 62 5.66 0.59 4.94
CA GLU A 62 6.44 1.62 5.65
C GLU A 62 7.32 2.43 4.68
N ARG A 63 8.06 1.75 3.78
CA ARG A 63 8.85 2.42 2.73
C ARG A 63 7.98 3.26 1.79
N ALA A 64 6.82 2.73 1.38
CA ALA A 64 5.89 3.47 0.53
C ALA A 64 5.30 4.70 1.24
N MET A 65 5.02 4.62 2.55
CA MET A 65 4.56 5.77 3.32
C MET A 65 5.64 6.86 3.40
N GLU A 66 6.90 6.50 3.60
CA GLU A 66 8.02 7.46 3.54
C GLU A 66 8.18 8.08 2.15
N GLY A 67 8.12 7.26 1.10
CA GLY A 67 8.18 7.74 -0.29
C GLY A 67 7.02 8.66 -0.67
N ALA A 68 5.80 8.34 -0.22
CA ALA A 68 4.61 9.17 -0.44
C ALA A 68 4.75 10.52 0.25
N LYS A 69 5.24 10.53 1.50
CA LYS A 69 5.50 11.77 2.26
C LYS A 69 6.58 12.65 1.61
N ALA A 70 7.57 12.05 0.96
CA ALA A 70 8.58 12.81 0.21
C ALA A 70 8.04 13.38 -1.11
N ALA A 71 6.97 12.81 -1.65
CA ALA A 71 6.34 13.22 -2.89
C ALA A 71 5.23 14.29 -2.72
N GLY A 72 4.73 14.51 -1.50
CA GLY A 72 3.66 15.48 -1.18
C GLY A 72 3.49 15.77 0.30
#